data_AF-A0A2M8D6P9-F1
#
_entry.id   AF-A0A2M8D6P9-F1
#
_cell.length_a   1.000
_cell.length_b   1.000
_cell.length_c   1.000
_cell.angle_alpha   90.00
_cell.angle_beta   90.00
_cell.angle_gamma   90.00
#
_symmetry.space_group_name_H-M   'P 1'
#
loop_
_entity.id
_entity.type
_entity.pdbx_description
1 polymer ?
#
loop_
_entity_poly.entity_id
_entity_poly.type
_entity_poly.pdbx_seq_one_letter_code
_entity_poly.pdbx_strand_id
1 'polypeptide(L)' 'MTDKLYKVGDKVPQAGRYQCIVCGLILEFLPQHIEKGVVFNSCPLCFAGTDKGPKKPDEDIWKFIA' A
#
# COMPACT_ATOMS: atom_id res chain seq x y z
N MET A 1 3.01 -11.17 16.25
CA MET A 1 3.81 -10.12 15.58
C MET A 1 2.82 -9.16 14.98
N THR A 2 2.85 -7.89 15.37
CA THR A 2 1.89 -6.90 14.87
C THR A 2 2.31 -6.52 13.45
N ASP A 3 1.55 -6.98 12.45
CA ASP A 3 1.78 -6.58 11.06
C ASP A 3 1.66 -5.04 10.96
N LYS A 4 2.68 -4.38 10.40
CA LYS A 4 2.61 -2.93 10.16
C LYS A 4 1.71 -2.67 8.96
N LEU A 5 0.61 -1.97 9.22
CA LEU A 5 -0.38 -1.52 8.25
C LEU A 5 -0.15 -0.04 7.94
N TYR A 6 -0.33 0.33 6.67
CA TYR A 6 -0.13 1.67 6.15
C TYR A 6 -1.34 2.06 5.31
N LYS A 7 -1.78 3.31 5.38
CA LYS A 7 -2.95 3.78 4.65
C LYS A 7 -2.58 4.48 3.35
N VAL A 8 -3.51 4.55 2.41
CA VAL A 8 -3.39 5.45 1.25
C VAL A 8 -3.16 6.87 1.74
N GLY A 9 -2.16 7.53 1.15
CA GLY A 9 -1.69 8.86 1.55
C GLY A 9 -0.50 8.84 2.52
N ASP A 10 -0.25 7.73 3.23
CA ASP A 10 0.94 7.61 4.08
C ASP A 10 2.22 7.60 3.22
N LYS A 11 3.28 8.23 3.70
CA LYS A 11 4.61 8.09 3.10
C LYS A 11 5.08 6.65 3.23
N VAL A 12 5.67 6.11 2.17
CA VAL A 12 6.31 4.80 2.21
C VAL A 12 7.56 4.94 3.10
N PRO A 13 7.62 4.26 4.27
CA PRO A 13 8.66 4.54 5.26
C PRO A 13 10.01 3.88 4.95
N GLN A 14 9.99 2.80 4.15
CA GLN A 14 11.18 2.02 3.82
C GLN A 14 11.01 1.29 2.49
N ALA A 15 12.14 0.94 1.86
CA ALA A 15 12.13 0.11 0.67
C ALA A 15 11.68 -1.33 0.99
N GLY A 16 11.11 -2.01 0.00
CA GLY A 16 10.69 -3.41 0.08
C GLY A 16 9.30 -3.64 -0.49
N ARG A 17 8.74 -4.82 -0.16
CA ARG A 17 7.45 -5.27 -0.73
C ARG A 17 6.28 -4.96 0.17
N TYR A 18 5.22 -4.46 -0.46
CA TYR A 18 3.97 -4.11 0.18
C TYR A 18 2.80 -4.75 -0.54
N GLN A 19 1.91 -5.34 0.23
CA GLN A 19 0.75 -6.06 -0.26
C GLN A 19 -0.53 -5.26 0.00
N CYS A 20 -1.34 -5.10 -1.03
CA CYS A 20 -2.71 -4.65 -0.88
C CYS A 20 -3.52 -5.72 -0.14
N ILE A 21 -4.09 -5.39 1.02
CA ILE A 21 -4.81 -6.39 1.82
C ILE A 21 -6.13 -6.85 1.19
N VAL A 22 -6.64 -6.08 0.22
CA VAL A 22 -7.94 -6.33 -0.41
C VAL A 22 -7.86 -7.41 -1.50
N CYS A 23 -6.86 -7.32 -2.39
CA CYS A 23 -6.72 -8.22 -3.53
C CYS A 23 -5.41 -9.02 -3.56
N GLY A 24 -4.48 -8.73 -2.65
CA GLY A 24 -3.20 -9.42 -2.56
C GLY A 24 -2.14 -8.96 -3.56
N LEU A 25 -2.40 -7.91 -4.37
CA LEU A 25 -1.37 -7.33 -5.24
C LEU A 25 -0.15 -6.91 -4.42
N ILE A 26 1.04 -7.24 -4.92
CA ILE A 26 2.32 -6.85 -4.31
C ILE A 26 2.97 -5.77 -5.17
N LEU A 27 3.38 -4.66 -4.54
CA LEU A 27 4.23 -3.63 -5.13
C LEU A 27 5.58 -3.60 -4.42
N GLU A 28 6.63 -3.32 -5.17
CA GLU A 28 7.98 -3.15 -4.66
C GLU A 28 8.40 -1.68 -4.73
N PHE A 29 8.77 -1.12 -3.59
CA PHE A 29 9.33 0.22 -3.50
C PHE A 29 10.84 0.13 -3.33
N LEU A 30 11.58 0.56 -4.36
CA LEU A 30 13.03 0.70 -4.32
C LEU A 30 13.49 1.91 -3.47
N PRO A 31 14.74 1.95 -2.97
CA PRO A 31 15.28 3.06 -2.17
C PRO A 31 15.07 4.45 -2.80
N GLN A 32 15.21 4.57 -4.12
CA GLN A 32 14.98 5.85 -4.82
C GLN A 32 13.54 6.39 -4.70
N HIS A 33 12.54 5.55 -4.41
CA HIS A 33 11.17 6.00 -4.16
C HIS A 33 11.03 6.61 -2.77
N ILE A 34 11.78 6.07 -1.81
CA ILE A 34 11.79 6.55 -0.42
C ILE A 34 12.46 7.91 -0.35
N GLU A 35 13.59 8.07 -1.04
CA GLU A 35 14.31 9.35 -1.17
C GLU A 35 13.45 10.45 -1.80
N LYS A 36 12.56 10.07 -2.72
CA LYS A 36 11.60 10.98 -3.36
C LYS A 36 10.33 11.22 -2.53
N GLY A 37 10.18 10.57 -1.38
CA GLY A 37 9.03 10.72 -0.50
C GLY A 37 7.72 10.20 -1.10
N VAL A 38 7.79 9.11 -1.88
CA VAL A 38 6.60 8.47 -2.46
C VAL A 38 5.61 8.05 -1.36
N VAL A 39 4.32 8.16 -1.68
CA VAL A 39 3.21 7.77 -0.80
C VAL A 39 2.53 6.50 -1.30
N PHE A 40 1.82 5.81 -0.41
CA PHE A 40 0.91 4.75 -0.82
C PHE A 40 -0.26 5.36 -1.59
N ASN A 41 -0.37 5.04 -2.87
CA ASN A 41 -1.54 5.36 -3.67
C ASN A 41 -2.59 4.25 -3.56
N SER A 42 -3.73 4.47 -4.20
CA SER A 42 -4.72 3.42 -4.39
C SER A 42 -4.13 2.20 -5.09
N CYS A 43 -4.71 1.03 -4.82
CA CYS A 43 -4.30 -0.20 -5.47
C CYS A 43 -4.60 -0.13 -6.98
N PRO A 44 -3.61 -0.26 -7.88
CA PRO A 44 -3.85 -0.13 -9.31
C PRO A 44 -4.62 -1.31 -9.91
N LEU A 45 -4.72 -2.44 -9.19
CA LEU A 45 -5.41 -3.64 -9.67
C LEU A 45 -6.90 -3.64 -9.32
N CYS A 46 -7.22 -3.46 -8.05
CA CYS A 46 -8.61 -3.50 -7.57
C CYS A 46 -9.20 -2.12 -7.30
N PHE A 47 -8.43 -1.05 -7.48
CA PHE A 47 -8.84 0.34 -7.19
C PHE A 47 -9.18 0.61 -5.73
N ALA A 48 -8.77 -0.27 -4.80
CA ALA A 48 -8.96 -0.06 -3.36
C ALA A 48 -8.26 1.23 -2.89
N GLY A 49 -8.94 1.99 -2.02
CA GLY A 49 -8.58 3.37 -1.69
C GLY A 49 -9.14 4.42 -2.66
N THR A 50 -10.13 4.07 -3.48
CA THR A 50 -10.89 5.01 -4.34
C THR A 50 -12.39 4.72 -4.32
N ASP A 51 -13.19 5.61 -4.91
CA ASP A 51 -14.64 5.42 -5.09
C ASP A 51 -15.00 4.21 -5.96
N LYS A 52 -14.09 3.80 -6.85
CA LYS A 52 -14.29 2.65 -7.75
C LYS A 52 -13.77 1.33 -7.16
N GLY A 53 -13.17 1.38 -5.97
CA GLY A 53 -12.64 0.21 -5.27
C GLY A 53 -13.69 -0.59 -4.50
N PRO A 54 -13.33 -1.81 -4.05
CA PRO A 54 -14.18 -2.63 -3.18
C PRO A 54 -14.51 -1.89 -1.89
N LYS A 55 -15.81 -1.81 -1.55
CA LYS A 55 -16.34 -1.21 -0.31
C LYS A 55 -16.20 -2.15 0.88
N LYS A 56 -14.97 -2.37 1.32
CA LYS A 56 -14.61 -3.25 2.44
C LYS A 56 -14.00 -2.42 3.58
N PRO A 57 -14.11 -2.89 4.84
CA PRO A 57 -13.28 -2.33 5.91
C PRO A 57 -11.80 -2.37 5.48
N ASP A 58 -11.07 -1.30 5.81
CA ASP A 58 -9.64 -1.20 5.54
C ASP A 58 -9.27 -1.27 4.03
N GLU A 59 -10.17 -0.82 3.14
CA GLU A 59 -9.93 -0.79 1.69
C GLU A 59 -8.73 0.08 1.27
N ASP A 60 -8.25 0.94 2.15
CA ASP A 60 -7.14 1.84 1.93
C ASP A 60 -5.81 1.32 2.52
N ILE A 61 -5.73 0.05 2.93
CA ILE A 61 -4.55 -0.48 3.64
C ILE A 61 -3.56 -1.26 2.75
N TRP A 62 -2.29 -0.95 2.97
CA TRP A 62 -1.09 -1.67 2.53
C TRP A 62 -0.40 -2.34 3.72
N LYS A 63 0.07 -3.57 3.52
CA LYS A 63 0.83 -4.33 4.52
C LYS A 63 2.26 -4.54 4.04
N PHE A 64 3.25 -4.23 4.88
CA PHE A 64 4.64 -4.59 4.57
C PHE A 64 4.86 -6.10 4.73
N ILE A 65 5.51 -6.73 3.75
CA ILE A 65 5.70 -8.19 3.71
C ILE A 65 7.16 -8.65 3.53
N ALA A 66 8.11 -7.71 3.56
CA ALA A 66 9.55 -7.90 3.25
C ALA A 66 9.84 -8.10 1.75
#